data_AF-A0A482VIQ3-F1
#
_entry.id   AF-A0A482VIQ3-F1
#
_cell.length_a   1.000
_cell.length_b   1.000
_cell.length_c   1.000
_cell.angle_alpha   90.00
_cell.angle_beta   90.00
_cell.angle_gamma   90.00
#
_symmetry.space_group_name_H-M   'P 1'
#
loop_
_entity.id
_entity.type
_entity.pdbx_description
1 polymer ?
#
loop_
_entity_poly.entity_id
_entity_poly.type
_entity_poly.pdbx_seq_one_letter_code
_entity_poly.pdbx_strand_id
1 'polypeptide(L)'
;AVVGSCLFAYGRRVGELCRRDSDCESGLVCAEAEPGVSTRVCRPPVHQDKQYSEPCNMSSECDISRGLCCQLQRRHRQAPRKVCSYFKDPLVCIGPVASDQIKNTIQHTAGEKRLTGLASFKRPMH
;
A
#
# COMPACT_ATOMS: atom_id res chain seq x y z
N ALA A 1 6.53 10.21 -49.04
CA ALA A 1 6.73 10.37 -47.59
C ALA A 1 5.44 9.97 -46.88
N VAL A 2 5.48 8.99 -45.98
CA VAL A 2 4.32 8.65 -45.15
C VAL A 2 4.36 9.57 -43.94
N VAL A 3 3.42 10.52 -43.89
CA VAL A 3 3.22 11.37 -42.71
C VAL A 3 2.51 10.50 -41.68
N GLY A 4 3.26 10.01 -40.68
CA GLY A 4 2.69 9.37 -39.51
C GLY A 4 2.12 10.43 -38.59
N SER A 5 0.80 10.55 -38.54
CA SER A 5 0.11 11.38 -37.54
C SER A 5 0.10 10.64 -36.21
N CYS A 6 1.01 10.99 -35.29
CA CYS A 6 0.92 10.54 -33.90
C CYS A 6 -0.24 11.30 -33.22
N LEU A 7 -1.46 10.78 -33.37
CA LEU A 7 -2.58 11.23 -32.54
C LEU A 7 -2.27 10.86 -31.08
N PHE A 8 -2.35 11.82 -30.17
CA PHE A 8 -2.41 11.51 -28.74
C PHE A 8 -3.64 10.65 -28.53
N ALA A 9 -3.43 9.36 -28.24
CA ALA A 9 -4.50 8.51 -27.75
C ALA A 9 -4.87 9.04 -26.37
N TYR A 10 -5.81 9.98 -26.31
CA TYR A 10 -6.50 10.30 -25.07
C TYR A 10 -7.21 9.02 -24.65
N GLY A 11 -6.55 8.25 -23.80
CA GLY A 11 -7.13 7.07 -23.18
C GLY A 11 -8.37 7.47 -22.40
N ARG A 12 -9.27 6.53 -22.20
CA ARG A 12 -10.53 6.75 -21.50
C ARG A 12 -10.27 7.17 -20.05
N ARG A 13 -10.98 8.20 -19.61
CA ARG A 13 -10.87 8.81 -18.28
C ARG A 13 -11.60 7.99 -17.24
N VAL A 14 -11.41 8.36 -15.97
CA VAL A 14 -12.09 7.71 -14.84
C VAL A 14 -13.61 7.72 -15.03
N GLY A 15 -14.23 6.55 -14.90
CA GLY A 15 -15.68 6.36 -15.03
C GLY A 15 -16.16 6.05 -16.44
N GLU A 16 -15.31 6.17 -17.47
CA GLU A 16 -15.67 5.78 -18.83
C GLU A 16 -15.63 4.26 -19.00
N LEU A 17 -16.57 3.71 -19.77
CA LEU A 17 -16.62 2.28 -20.06
C LEU A 17 -15.30 1.81 -20.68
N CYS A 18 -14.85 0.60 -20.41
CA CYS A 18 -13.64 0.04 -20.99
C CYS A 18 -13.82 -1.46 -21.24
N ARG A 19 -12.99 -2.04 -22.10
CA ARG A 19 -12.90 -3.50 -22.25
C ARG A 19 -11.55 -4.03 -21.81
N ARG A 20 -10.49 -3.22 -21.96
CA ARG A 20 -9.12 -3.54 -21.62
C ARG A 20 -8.45 -2.37 -20.92
N ASP A 21 -7.40 -2.65 -20.15
CA ASP A 21 -6.61 -1.60 -19.48
C ASP A 21 -5.98 -0.63 -20.48
N SER A 22 -5.63 -1.10 -21.69
CA SER A 22 -5.11 -0.27 -22.78
C SER A 22 -6.08 0.77 -23.31
N ASP A 23 -7.39 0.61 -23.04
CA ASP A 23 -8.40 1.58 -23.43
C ASP A 23 -8.36 2.80 -22.50
N CYS A 24 -7.83 2.65 -21.29
CA CYS A 24 -7.81 3.68 -20.27
C CYS A 24 -6.58 4.58 -20.38
N GLU A 25 -6.70 5.81 -19.88
CA GLU A 25 -5.57 6.73 -19.75
C GLU A 25 -4.44 6.11 -18.91
N SER A 26 -3.20 6.51 -19.19
CA SER A 26 -2.02 5.97 -18.50
C SER A 26 -2.17 6.12 -16.98
N GLY A 27 -2.10 5.00 -16.26
CA GLY A 27 -2.29 4.95 -14.81
C GLY A 27 -3.70 4.56 -14.35
N LEU A 28 -4.61 4.24 -15.27
CA LEU A 28 -5.92 3.67 -14.97
C LEU A 28 -5.97 2.18 -15.36
N VAL A 29 -6.87 1.44 -14.72
CA VAL A 29 -7.15 0.03 -14.99
C VAL A 29 -8.63 -0.15 -15.31
N CYS A 30 -8.95 -1.15 -16.12
CA CYS A 30 -10.30 -1.47 -16.53
C CYS A 30 -10.94 -2.45 -15.52
N ALA A 31 -11.70 -1.90 -14.57
CA ALA A 31 -12.30 -2.65 -13.47
C ALA A 31 -13.84 -2.60 -13.52
N GLU A 32 -14.49 -3.54 -12.85
CA GLU A 32 -15.97 -3.58 -12.76
C GLU A 32 -16.48 -2.35 -12.02
N ALA A 33 -17.56 -1.75 -12.55
CA ALA A 33 -18.17 -0.55 -12.00
C ALA A 33 -18.82 -0.84 -10.64
N GLU A 34 -19.53 -1.96 -10.51
CA GLU A 34 -20.13 -2.39 -9.26
C GLU A 34 -20.01 -3.92 -9.16
N PRO A 35 -19.84 -4.49 -7.95
CA PRO A 35 -19.75 -5.93 -7.77
C PRO A 35 -21.02 -6.62 -8.30
N GLY A 36 -20.85 -7.49 -9.29
CA GLY A 36 -21.96 -8.23 -9.92
C GLY A 36 -22.56 -7.59 -11.17
N VAL A 37 -22.07 -6.41 -11.60
CA VAL A 37 -22.46 -5.78 -12.87
C VAL A 37 -21.33 -5.99 -13.89
N SER A 38 -21.67 -6.50 -15.08
CA SER A 38 -20.71 -6.75 -16.17
C SER A 38 -20.17 -5.47 -16.84
N THR A 39 -20.56 -4.29 -16.36
CA THR A 39 -20.05 -3.01 -16.86
C THR A 39 -18.69 -2.75 -16.26
N ARG A 40 -17.69 -2.62 -17.13
CA ARG A 40 -16.33 -2.25 -16.74
C ARG A 40 -16.04 -0.82 -17.11
N VAL A 41 -15.41 -0.10 -16.21
CA VAL A 41 -15.03 1.30 -16.36
C VAL A 41 -13.57 1.50 -16.00
N CYS A 42 -12.94 2.49 -16.63
CA CYS A 42 -11.61 2.93 -16.28
C CYS A 42 -11.64 3.52 -14.88
N ARG A 43 -10.84 2.97 -13.98
CA ARG A 43 -10.71 3.43 -12.61
C ARG A 43 -9.25 3.57 -12.26
N PRO A 44 -8.89 4.43 -11.30
CA PRO A 44 -7.60 4.31 -10.67
C PRO A 44 -7.42 2.87 -10.22
N PRO A 45 -6.21 2.28 -10.29
CA PRO A 45 -5.93 1.01 -9.67
C PRO A 45 -6.42 1.09 -8.24
N VAL A 46 -7.53 0.41 -7.95
CA VAL A 46 -8.05 0.29 -6.60
C VAL A 46 -6.99 -0.55 -5.91
N HIS A 47 -6.13 0.14 -5.17
CA HIS A 47 -5.34 -0.46 -4.13
C HIS A 47 -6.33 -1.25 -3.30
N GLN A 48 -6.28 -2.58 -3.41
CA GLN A 48 -7.02 -3.42 -2.48
C GLN A 48 -6.42 -3.04 -1.13
N ASP A 49 -7.12 -2.22 -0.36
CA ASP A 49 -6.66 -1.71 0.93
C ASP A 49 -6.70 -2.89 1.90
N LYS A 50 -5.67 -3.73 1.81
CA LYS A 50 -5.59 -4.94 2.60
C LYS A 50 -5.57 -4.59 4.08
N GLN A 51 -6.26 -5.41 4.84
CA GLN A 51 -6.43 -5.21 6.27
C GLN A 51 -5.19 -5.64 7.04
N TYR A 52 -5.15 -5.29 8.33
CA TYR A 52 -4.08 -5.69 9.21
C TYR A 52 -3.85 -7.21 9.18
N SER A 53 -2.59 -7.62 9.08
CA SER A 53 -2.12 -9.00 8.99
C SER A 53 -2.43 -9.73 7.67
N GLU A 54 -2.99 -9.06 6.66
CA GLU A 54 -3.15 -9.65 5.33
C GLU A 54 -1.82 -9.68 4.56
N PRO A 55 -1.59 -10.70 3.73
CA PRO A 55 -0.36 -10.84 2.96
C PRO A 55 -0.26 -9.77 1.86
N CYS A 56 0.87 -9.10 1.78
CA CYS A 56 1.13 -8.00 0.83
C CYS A 56 2.49 -8.18 0.13
N ASN A 57 2.66 -7.62 -1.06
CA ASN A 57 3.98 -7.49 -1.68
C ASN A 57 4.54 -6.08 -1.57
N MET A 58 3.68 -5.06 -1.70
CA MET A 58 4.05 -3.65 -1.54
C MET A 58 3.08 -2.89 -0.64
N SER A 59 3.54 -1.75 -0.12
CA SER A 59 2.75 -0.93 0.80
C SER A 59 1.55 -0.25 0.17
N SER A 60 1.50 -0.12 -1.15
CA SER A 60 0.30 0.36 -1.84
C SER A 60 -0.82 -0.69 -1.87
N GLU A 61 -0.57 -1.93 -1.45
CA GLU A 61 -1.64 -2.91 -1.23
C GLU A 61 -2.22 -2.84 0.17
N CYS A 62 -1.80 -1.91 1.03
CA CYS A 62 -2.30 -1.81 2.41
C CYS A 62 -3.07 -0.51 2.58
N ASP A 63 -4.02 -0.49 3.52
CA ASP A 63 -4.78 0.72 3.84
C ASP A 63 -3.89 1.80 4.52
N ILE A 64 -3.26 2.65 3.70
CA ILE A 64 -2.39 3.74 4.17
C ILE A 64 -3.18 4.77 4.97
N SER A 65 -4.48 4.95 4.69
CA SER A 65 -5.34 5.91 5.40
C SER A 65 -5.50 5.56 6.88
N ARG A 66 -5.39 4.27 7.22
CA ARG A 66 -5.36 3.74 8.59
C ARG A 66 -3.95 3.59 9.17
N GLY A 67 -2.93 4.07 8.44
CA GLY A 67 -1.53 3.94 8.82
C GLY A 67 -1.00 2.51 8.69
N LEU A 68 -1.51 1.71 7.75
CA LEU A 68 -0.97 0.39 7.42
C LEU A 68 0.02 0.49 6.25
N CYS A 69 1.10 -0.27 6.33
CA CYS A 69 2.02 -0.50 5.23
C CYS A 69 2.52 -1.93 5.22
N CYS A 70 3.14 -2.34 4.12
CA CYS A 70 3.61 -3.71 3.98
C CYS A 70 4.94 -3.88 4.71
N GLN A 71 4.98 -4.79 5.70
CA GLN A 71 6.17 -5.00 6.54
C GLN A 71 6.56 -6.48 6.59
N LEU A 72 7.87 -6.73 6.71
CA LEU A 72 8.38 -8.09 6.90
C LEU A 72 8.26 -8.51 8.36
N GLN A 73 7.28 -9.35 8.68
CA GLN A 73 7.09 -9.90 10.02
C GLN A 73 7.92 -11.17 10.21
N ARG A 74 8.91 -11.11 11.11
CA ARG A 74 9.71 -12.26 11.54
C ARG A 74 9.22 -12.73 12.91
N ARG A 75 8.74 -13.97 13.00
CA ARG A 75 8.36 -14.61 14.27
C ARG A 75 9.29 -15.79 14.54
N HIS A 76 9.53 -16.06 15.82
CA HIS A 76 10.33 -17.21 16.23
C HIS A 76 9.72 -18.51 15.66
N ARG A 77 10.54 -19.32 14.99
CA ARG A 77 10.16 -20.61 14.36
C ARG A 77 9.09 -20.55 13.26
N GLN A 78 8.75 -19.38 12.75
CA GLN A 78 7.85 -19.24 11.60
C GLN A 78 8.59 -18.65 10.41
N ALA A 79 8.20 -19.05 9.20
CA ALA A 79 8.73 -18.45 7.99
C ALA A 79 8.41 -16.94 7.99
N PRO A 80 9.39 -16.09 7.61
CA PRO A 80 9.17 -14.66 7.53
C PRO A 80 8.12 -14.37 6.45
N ARG A 81 7.14 -13.53 6.80
CA ARG A 81 6.01 -13.19 5.91
C ARG A 81 5.88 -11.68 5.77
N LYS A 82 5.49 -11.23 4.58
CA LYS A 82 5.15 -9.83 4.32
C LYS A 82 3.67 -9.64 4.58
N VAL A 83 3.34 -8.74 5.51
CA VAL A 83 1.95 -8.49 5.91
C VAL A 83 1.71 -7.00 6.13
N CYS A 84 0.48 -6.55 5.92
CA CYS A 84 0.08 -5.19 6.25
C CYS A 84 0.10 -5.00 7.77
N SER A 85 0.85 -4.02 8.24
CA SER A 85 1.02 -3.71 9.66
C SER A 85 1.08 -2.21 9.87
N TYR A 86 0.70 -1.77 11.07
CA TYR A 86 0.79 -0.38 11.46
C TYR A 86 2.24 0.09 11.43
N PHE A 87 2.49 1.26 10.87
CA PHE A 87 3.82 1.88 10.86
C PHE A 87 3.79 3.23 11.56
N LYS A 88 4.87 3.53 12.29
CA LYS A 88 5.15 4.86 12.83
C LYS A 88 6.26 5.56 12.05
N ASP A 89 7.10 4.79 11.37
CA ASP A 89 8.22 5.25 10.57
C ASP A 89 8.07 4.69 9.14
N PRO A 90 8.02 5.54 8.10
CA PRO A 90 7.93 5.12 6.70
C PRO A 90 9.08 4.20 6.25
N LEU A 91 10.24 4.26 6.91
CA LEU A 91 11.41 3.45 6.56
C LEU A 91 11.22 1.94 6.80
N VAL A 92 10.24 1.57 7.63
CA VAL A 92 9.93 0.16 7.93
C VAL A 92 9.12 -0.48 6.80
N CYS A 93 8.54 0.34 5.92
CA CYS A 93 7.61 -0.10 4.90
C CYS A 93 8.31 -0.59 3.63
N ILE A 94 7.74 -1.63 3.01
CA ILE A 94 8.21 -2.18 1.75
C ILE A 94 7.62 -1.37 0.60
N GLY A 95 8.49 -0.67 -0.13
CA GLY A 95 8.09 0.19 -1.25
C GLY A 95 7.66 1.59 -0.80
N PRO A 96 7.26 2.45 -1.75
CA PRO A 96 6.87 3.82 -1.45
C PRO A 96 5.59 3.86 -0.60
N VAL A 97 5.57 4.75 0.39
CA VAL A 97 4.42 5.00 1.26
C VAL A 97 4.10 6.48 1.26
N ALA A 98 2.85 6.81 0.92
CA ALA A 98 2.34 8.16 0.98
C ALA A 98 2.12 8.57 2.44
N SER A 99 3.22 8.92 3.13
CA SER A 99 3.23 9.24 4.56
C SER A 99 2.40 10.48 4.90
N ASP A 100 2.16 11.35 3.92
CA ASP A 100 1.34 12.56 4.03
C ASP A 100 -0.17 12.26 4.15
N GLN A 101 -0.60 11.05 3.76
CA GLN A 101 -2.02 10.66 3.77
C GLN A 101 -2.50 10.05 5.10
N ILE A 102 -1.63 9.98 6.11
CA ILE A 102 -1.95 9.38 7.41
C ILE A 102 -2.67 10.44 8.27
N LYS A 103 -3.99 10.27 8.48
CA LYS A 103 -4.70 11.02 9.54
C LYS A 103 -4.17 10.55 10.90
N ASN A 104 -3.23 11.30 11.47
CA ASN A 104 -2.69 11.09 12.82
C ASN A 104 -3.76 11.35 13.88
N THR A 105 -4.78 10.48 14.00
CA THR A 105 -5.60 10.40 15.20
C THR A 105 -4.82 9.58 16.23
N ILE A 106 -3.78 10.19 16.82
CA ILE A 106 -3.01 9.56 17.89
C ILE A 106 -3.89 9.56 19.15
N GLN A 107 -4.67 8.49 19.35
CA GLN A 107 -5.21 8.21 20.68
C GLN A 107 -4.10 7.59 21.53
N HIS A 108 -3.51 8.39 22.41
CA HIS A 108 -2.62 7.92 23.46
C HIS A 108 -3.44 7.11 24.47
N THR A 109 -3.53 5.79 24.31
CA THR A 109 -3.97 4.93 25.40
C THR A 109 -2.89 4.91 26.47
N ALA A 110 -3.26 5.37 27.67
CA ALA A 110 -2.39 5.44 28.84
C ALA A 110 -1.88 4.04 29.21
N GLY A 111 -0.66 3.69 28.79
CA GLY A 111 -0.06 2.41 29.18
C GLY A 111 1.11 1.87 28.36
N GLU A 112 1.59 2.52 27.29
CA GLU A 112 2.70 1.96 26.50
C GLU A 112 4.06 2.20 27.18
N LYS A 113 4.52 1.17 27.90
CA LYS A 113 5.83 1.11 28.56
C LYS A 113 6.90 0.99 27.49
N ARG A 114 7.65 2.07 27.24
CA ARG A 114 8.86 2.05 26.40
C ARG A 114 9.92 1.16 27.04
N LEU A 115 10.16 -0.02 26.49
CA LEU A 115 11.42 -0.76 26.72
C LEU A 115 12.49 -0.21 25.78
N THR A 116 12.97 1.00 26.05
CA THR A 116 14.24 1.49 25.50
C THR A 116 15.31 1.25 26.57
N GLY A 117 16.08 0.17 26.41
CA GLY A 117 17.19 -0.18 27.28
C GLY A 117 18.33 -0.81 26.48
N LEU A 118 18.98 -0.02 25.61
CA LEU A 118 20.30 -0.32 25.08
C LEU A 118 21.30 0.68 25.66
N ALA A 119 22.04 0.26 26.69
CA ALA A 119 23.35 0.75 27.16
C ALA A 119 23.65 0.00 28.47
N SER A 120 24.83 -0.49 28.83
CA SER A 120 26.16 -0.60 28.24
C SER A 120 26.96 -1.51 29.18
N PHE A 121 27.89 -2.28 28.62
CA PHE A 121 29.16 -2.75 29.21
C PHE A 121 29.34 -2.79 30.75
N LYS A 122 29.54 -4.01 31.30
CA LYS A 122 30.78 -4.49 31.94
C LYS A 122 30.52 -5.78 32.76
N ARG A 123 31.31 -6.84 32.50
CA ARG A 123 31.60 -7.88 33.50
C ARG A 123 32.42 -7.24 34.63
N PRO A 124 32.31 -7.69 35.88
CA PRO A 124 33.35 -8.59 36.40
C PRO A 124 32.83 -9.71 37.32
N MET A 125 33.75 -10.68 37.48
CA MET A 125 33.78 -11.79 38.44
C MET A 125 33.46 -11.36 39.89
N HIS A 126 32.86 -12.27 40.65
CA HIS A 126 33.42 -12.85 41.89
C HIS A 126 32.85 -14.27 42.05
#